data_AF-A0A969UES6-F1
#
_entry.id   AF-A0A969UES6-F1
#
_cell.length_a   1.000
_cell.length_b   1.000
_cell.length_c   1.000
_cell.angle_alpha   90.00
_cell.angle_beta   90.00
_cell.angle_gamma   90.00
#
_symmetry.space_group_name_H-M   'P 1'
#
loop_
_entity.id
_entity.type
_entity.pdbx_description
1 polymer ?
#
loop_
_entity_poly.entity_id
_entity_poly.type
_entity_poly.pdbx_seq_one_letter_code
_entity_poly.pdbx_strand_id
1 'polypeptide(L)'
;MIRLLLSNFIRAITFIIGSPKPIYAFFSGRPVWWGELIAAGMALWFVGQILRYLWQGSIADALIVLVGIFLIVLPLILSVQQFLLNAPAWLKPLGWAPAWGGFIGKSIVGMGAGVGESNVKRGAEVVDARTIEEAAAPLIVKIGRVQINPKVEPQHFLITGTTGAGKTQAIHGMLDTIRRREQPVIVADVGGVYLSKWANGDSFILNPFDARDAGWNPFVEIKREYDCDRLAKAAIPDAEGESQQWNFYAQNLFSAVLTQLWKRDQWSPRELVRLVMSAETSELAEWVKGTAAAPLASESNERMLASTRSIASL
;
A
#
# COMPACT_ATOMS: atom_id res chain seq x y z
N MET A 1 68.66 -17.29 -16.46
CA MET A 1 67.85 -16.37 -15.62
C MET A 1 67.61 -15.00 -16.29
N ILE A 2 68.63 -14.35 -16.84
CA ILE A 2 68.53 -13.02 -17.52
C ILE A 2 67.63 -13.04 -18.79
N ARG A 3 67.60 -14.14 -19.57
CA ARG A 3 66.70 -14.28 -20.74
C ARG A 3 65.21 -14.36 -20.40
N LEU A 4 64.84 -14.83 -19.20
CA LEU A 4 63.43 -14.94 -18.79
C LEU A 4 62.87 -13.57 -18.35
N LEU A 5 63.72 -12.76 -17.70
CA LEU A 5 63.37 -11.40 -17.27
C LEU A 5 63.25 -10.43 -18.45
N LEU A 6 64.13 -10.54 -19.46
CA LEU A 6 64.01 -9.74 -20.70
C LEU A 6 62.72 -10.06 -21.48
N SER A 7 62.29 -11.32 -21.49
CA SER A 7 61.04 -11.75 -22.15
C SER A 7 59.80 -11.11 -21.52
N ASN A 8 59.74 -11.07 -20.18
CA ASN A 8 58.61 -10.47 -19.47
C ASN A 8 58.65 -8.94 -19.53
N PHE A 9 59.83 -8.33 -19.60
CA PHE A 9 60.01 -6.89 -19.80
C PHE A 9 59.54 -6.44 -21.19
N ILE A 10 59.91 -7.19 -22.24
CA ILE A 10 59.46 -6.91 -23.61
C ILE A 10 57.94 -7.10 -23.72
N ARG A 11 57.35 -8.09 -23.02
CA ARG A 11 55.88 -8.30 -22.94
C ARG A 11 55.15 -7.18 -22.19
N ALA A 12 55.73 -6.65 -21.13
CA ALA A 12 55.16 -5.51 -20.40
C ALA A 12 55.19 -4.22 -21.24
N ILE A 13 56.28 -3.97 -21.96
CA ILE A 13 56.38 -2.82 -22.88
C ILE A 13 55.44 -3.00 -24.08
N THR A 14 55.33 -4.20 -24.67
CA THR A 14 54.35 -4.45 -25.74
C THR A 14 52.91 -4.39 -25.25
N PHE A 15 52.63 -4.66 -23.98
CA PHE A 15 51.31 -4.45 -23.38
C PHE A 15 50.99 -2.96 -23.19
N ILE A 16 51.96 -2.15 -22.76
CA ILE A 16 51.83 -0.69 -22.59
C ILE A 16 51.67 0.01 -23.95
N ILE A 17 52.41 -0.43 -24.97
CA ILE A 17 52.27 0.05 -26.36
C ILE A 17 50.97 -0.50 -26.99
N GLY A 18 50.53 -1.69 -26.57
CA GLY A 18 49.30 -2.38 -26.97
C GLY A 18 48.02 -1.92 -26.26
N SER A 19 48.11 -0.96 -25.35
CA SER A 19 46.98 -0.37 -24.62
C SER A 19 46.42 0.96 -25.17
N PRO A 20 46.11 1.11 -26.48
CA PRO A 20 45.21 2.18 -26.90
C PRO A 20 43.77 1.96 -26.41
N LYS A 21 43.33 0.71 -26.23
CA LYS A 21 41.91 0.39 -26.00
C LYS A 21 41.28 1.03 -24.74
N PRO A 22 41.94 1.07 -23.56
CA PRO A 22 41.37 1.69 -22.37
C PRO A 22 41.29 3.23 -22.48
N ILE A 23 42.28 3.85 -23.11
CA ILE A 23 42.34 5.30 -23.32
C ILE A 23 41.28 5.73 -24.36
N TYR A 24 41.13 4.99 -25.45
CA TYR A 24 40.06 5.22 -26.41
C TYR A 24 38.67 4.94 -25.81
N ALA A 25 38.53 3.95 -24.91
CA ALA A 25 37.28 3.68 -24.20
C ALA A 25 36.86 4.84 -23.28
N PHE A 26 37.81 5.50 -22.61
CA PHE A 26 37.62 6.70 -21.80
C PHE A 26 37.06 7.88 -22.62
N PHE A 27 37.65 8.17 -23.79
CA PHE A 27 37.14 9.20 -24.69
C PHE A 27 35.83 8.83 -25.40
N SER A 28 35.42 7.55 -25.38
CA SER A 28 34.15 7.06 -25.94
C SER A 28 32.99 6.98 -24.94
N GLY A 29 33.17 7.45 -23.70
CA GLY A 29 32.11 7.51 -22.68
C GLY A 29 31.73 6.17 -22.05
N ARG A 30 32.54 5.11 -22.23
CA ARG A 30 32.34 3.82 -21.56
C ARG A 30 33.02 3.83 -20.17
N PRO A 31 32.40 3.24 -19.13
CA PRO A 31 33.01 3.18 -17.81
C PRO A 31 34.30 2.33 -17.87
N VAL A 32 35.44 2.96 -17.55
CA VAL A 32 36.75 2.31 -17.53
C VAL A 32 37.14 1.98 -16.09
N TRP A 33 37.48 0.72 -15.84
CA TRP A 33 37.97 0.27 -14.55
C TRP A 33 39.46 0.62 -14.39
N TRP A 34 39.75 1.70 -13.66
CA TRP A 34 41.11 2.18 -13.40
C TRP A 34 41.99 1.18 -12.61
N GLY A 35 41.39 0.15 -12.02
CA GLY A 35 42.08 -0.85 -11.22
C GLY A 35 43.20 -1.56 -11.97
N GLU A 36 43.04 -1.83 -13.28
CA GLU A 36 44.08 -2.52 -14.08
C GLU A 36 45.30 -1.63 -14.34
N LEU A 37 45.10 -0.33 -14.58
CA LEU A 37 46.18 0.63 -14.77
C LEU A 37 46.93 0.90 -13.46
N ILE A 38 46.20 0.98 -12.35
CA ILE A 38 46.78 1.14 -11.01
C ILE A 38 47.60 -0.11 -10.65
N ALA A 39 47.06 -1.31 -10.91
CA ALA A 39 47.78 -2.57 -10.70
C ALA A 39 49.05 -2.67 -11.55
N ALA A 40 49.01 -2.25 -12.81
CA ALA A 40 50.19 -2.20 -13.68
C ALA A 40 51.26 -1.22 -13.18
N GLY A 41 50.84 -0.03 -12.74
CA GLY A 41 51.74 0.96 -12.12
C GLY A 41 52.39 0.45 -10.84
N MET A 42 51.62 -0.21 -9.97
CA MET A 42 52.15 -0.84 -8.76
C MET A 42 53.12 -1.98 -9.08
N ALA A 43 52.84 -2.80 -10.10
CA ALA A 43 53.75 -3.87 -10.52
C ALA A 43 55.09 -3.33 -11.04
N LEU A 44 55.07 -2.25 -11.83
CA LEU A 44 56.27 -1.56 -12.32
C LEU A 44 57.09 -0.95 -11.18
N TRP A 45 56.44 -0.27 -10.24
CA TRP A 45 57.08 0.26 -9.04
C TRP A 45 57.73 -0.85 -8.21
N PHE A 46 57.04 -1.98 -8.08
CA PHE A 46 57.49 -3.13 -7.31
C PHE A 46 58.71 -3.83 -7.94
N VAL A 47 58.73 -3.98 -9.27
CA VAL A 47 59.91 -4.45 -10.02
C VAL A 47 61.10 -3.50 -9.81
N GLY A 48 60.86 -2.19 -9.76
CA GLY A 48 61.87 -1.19 -9.43
C GLY A 48 62.49 -1.40 -8.04
N GLN A 49 61.67 -1.73 -7.03
CA GLN A 49 62.16 -2.00 -5.66
C GLN A 49 62.95 -3.31 -5.57
N ILE A 50 62.55 -4.36 -6.30
CA ILE A 50 63.32 -5.63 -6.37
C ILE A 50 64.69 -5.39 -7.01
N LEU A 51 64.75 -4.61 -8.09
CA LEU A 51 66.02 -4.26 -8.74
C LEU A 51 66.91 -3.42 -7.82
N ARG A 52 66.32 -2.48 -7.05
CA ARG A 52 67.04 -1.67 -6.07
C ARG A 52 67.61 -2.51 -4.92
N TYR A 53 66.82 -3.46 -4.42
CA TYR A 53 67.27 -4.43 -3.41
C TYR A 53 68.43 -5.30 -3.92
N LEU A 54 68.33 -5.83 -5.14
CA LEU A 54 69.39 -6.64 -5.75
C LEU A 54 70.71 -5.87 -5.97
N TRP A 55 70.66 -4.54 -6.04
CA TRP A 55 71.85 -3.69 -6.24
C TRP A 55 72.45 -3.16 -4.93
N GLN A 56 71.62 -2.74 -3.96
CA GLN A 56 72.08 -2.04 -2.74
C GLN A 56 72.02 -2.91 -1.47
N GLY A 57 71.27 -4.03 -1.49
CA GLY A 57 71.27 -5.04 -0.42
C GLY A 57 70.80 -4.55 0.96
N SER A 58 70.05 -3.44 1.05
CA SER A 58 69.63 -2.89 2.34
C SER A 58 68.48 -3.69 2.97
N ILE A 59 68.47 -3.82 4.29
CA ILE A 59 67.40 -4.50 5.05
C ILE A 59 66.05 -3.79 4.87
N ALA A 60 66.05 -2.46 4.71
CA ALA A 60 64.85 -1.68 4.46
C ALA A 60 64.20 -2.05 3.12
N ASP A 61 65.00 -2.29 2.08
CA ASP A 61 64.51 -2.72 0.76
C ASP A 61 63.96 -4.16 0.79
N ALA A 62 64.58 -5.05 1.58
CA ALA A 62 64.06 -6.41 1.79
C ALA A 62 62.65 -6.39 2.42
N LEU A 63 62.44 -5.52 3.41
CA LEU A 63 61.15 -5.35 4.09
C LEU A 63 60.09 -4.78 3.15
N ILE A 64 60.43 -3.79 2.32
CA ILE A 64 59.50 -3.21 1.34
C ILE A 64 59.10 -4.24 0.28
N VAL A 65 60.04 -5.07 -0.18
CA VAL A 65 59.76 -6.17 -1.11
C VAL A 65 58.86 -7.23 -0.43
N LEU A 66 59.12 -7.61 0.81
CA LEU A 66 58.26 -8.54 1.55
C LEU A 66 56.83 -8.01 1.73
N VAL A 67 56.67 -6.73 2.08
CA VAL A 67 55.36 -6.08 2.23
C VAL A 67 54.63 -6.01 0.89
N GLY A 68 55.31 -5.70 -0.22
CA GLY A 68 54.66 -5.67 -1.52
C GLY A 68 54.32 -7.06 -2.07
N ILE A 69 55.12 -8.10 -1.81
CA ILE A 69 54.72 -9.50 -2.08
C ILE A 69 53.45 -9.82 -1.29
N PHE A 70 53.40 -9.47 0.00
CA PHE A 70 52.23 -9.71 0.83
C PHE A 70 50.98 -8.99 0.31
N LEU A 71 51.10 -7.72 -0.10
CA LEU A 71 50.00 -6.92 -0.65
C LEU A 71 49.51 -7.40 -2.03
N ILE A 72 50.32 -8.13 -2.80
CA ILE A 72 49.92 -8.71 -4.10
C ILE A 72 49.37 -10.12 -3.93
N VAL A 73 50.00 -10.93 -3.09
CA VAL A 73 49.64 -12.33 -2.87
C VAL A 73 48.34 -12.45 -2.08
N LEU A 74 48.11 -11.57 -1.09
CA LEU A 74 46.91 -11.63 -0.27
C LEU A 74 45.61 -11.40 -1.09
N PRO A 75 45.48 -10.36 -1.94
CA PRO A 75 44.32 -10.20 -2.81
C PRO A 75 44.16 -11.32 -3.84
N LEU A 76 45.26 -11.89 -4.33
CA LEU A 76 45.22 -13.02 -5.27
C LEU A 76 44.65 -14.27 -4.61
N ILE A 77 45.08 -14.57 -3.38
CA ILE A 77 44.54 -15.68 -2.58
C ILE A 77 43.04 -15.46 -2.30
N LEU A 78 42.64 -14.25 -1.90
CA LEU A 78 41.24 -13.91 -1.66
C LEU A 78 40.39 -14.01 -2.93
N SER A 79 40.92 -13.60 -4.08
CA SER A 79 40.23 -13.69 -5.38
C SER A 79 40.07 -15.14 -5.84
N VAL A 80 41.10 -15.98 -5.67
CA VAL A 80 41.03 -17.42 -5.94
C VAL A 80 40.03 -18.10 -5.01
N GLN A 81 40.00 -17.71 -3.73
CA GLN A 81 39.02 -18.21 -2.77
C GLN A 81 37.59 -17.87 -3.18
N GLN A 82 37.35 -16.63 -3.60
CA GLN A 82 36.01 -16.18 -4.01
C GLN A 82 35.56 -16.83 -5.32
N PHE A 83 36.48 -17.15 -6.24
CA PHE A 83 36.22 -17.96 -7.42
C PHE A 83 35.85 -19.40 -7.05
N LEU A 84 36.58 -20.04 -6.13
CA LEU A 84 36.32 -21.42 -5.69
C LEU A 84 35.00 -21.55 -4.92
N LEU A 85 34.57 -20.52 -4.18
CA LEU A 85 33.26 -20.50 -3.52
C LEU A 85 32.08 -20.41 -4.50
N ASN A 86 32.29 -19.75 -5.64
CA ASN A 86 31.30 -19.60 -6.72
C ASN A 86 31.43 -20.68 -7.82
N ALA A 87 32.33 -21.66 -7.64
CA ALA A 87 32.59 -22.72 -8.61
C ALA A 87 31.53 -23.85 -8.55
N PRO A 88 31.35 -24.61 -9.65
CA PRO A 88 30.42 -25.73 -9.72
C PRO A 88 30.70 -26.82 -8.67
N ALA A 89 29.66 -27.56 -8.26
CA ALA A 89 29.65 -28.40 -7.05
C ALA A 89 30.81 -29.42 -6.93
N TRP A 90 31.38 -29.87 -8.04
CA TRP A 90 32.49 -30.82 -8.07
C TRP A 90 33.86 -30.23 -7.71
N LEU A 91 34.03 -28.89 -7.70
CA LEU A 91 35.25 -28.19 -7.29
C LEU A 91 35.25 -27.74 -5.82
N LYS A 92 34.09 -27.78 -5.15
CA LYS A 92 33.94 -27.36 -3.74
C LYS A 92 34.82 -28.13 -2.72
N PRO A 93 35.17 -29.42 -2.91
CA PRO A 93 36.04 -30.15 -1.97
C PRO A 93 37.48 -29.63 -1.89
N LEU A 94 37.96 -28.90 -2.91
CA LEU A 94 39.30 -28.29 -2.93
C LEU A 94 39.38 -26.97 -2.15
N GLY A 95 38.25 -26.37 -1.79
CA GLY A 95 38.16 -25.13 -1.04
C GLY A 95 38.09 -25.35 0.48
N TRP A 96 39.10 -25.97 1.09
CA TRP A 96 39.17 -26.09 2.54
C TRP A 96 39.65 -24.75 3.15
N ALA A 97 38.86 -24.16 4.05
CA ALA A 97 39.21 -22.89 4.73
C ALA A 97 39.17 -23.05 6.26
N PRO A 98 40.26 -22.75 7.00
CA PRO A 98 40.20 -22.62 8.45
C PRO A 98 39.36 -21.40 8.85
N ALA A 99 38.64 -21.52 9.98
CA ALA A 99 37.59 -20.62 10.47
C ALA A 99 38.04 -19.20 10.90
N TRP A 100 39.12 -18.66 10.32
CA TRP A 100 39.61 -17.29 10.57
C TRP A 100 39.02 -16.26 9.58
N GLY A 101 38.45 -16.70 8.45
CA GLY A 101 37.84 -15.81 7.45
C GLY A 101 36.56 -15.09 7.92
N GLY A 102 35.91 -15.58 8.98
CA GLY A 102 34.72 -14.94 9.56
C GLY A 102 35.00 -13.60 10.25
N PHE A 103 36.24 -13.36 10.68
CA PHE A 103 36.61 -12.15 11.44
C PHE A 103 37.02 -10.97 10.54
N ILE A 104 37.60 -11.24 9.36
CA ILE A 104 37.98 -10.20 8.39
C ILE A 104 36.85 -9.95 7.38
N GLY A 105 36.07 -10.98 7.02
CA GLY A 105 34.92 -10.85 6.12
C GLY A 105 33.83 -9.93 6.67
N LYS A 106 33.54 -9.97 7.99
CA LYS A 106 32.57 -9.06 8.60
C LYS A 106 33.04 -7.60 8.64
N SER A 107 34.35 -7.38 8.76
CA SER A 107 34.93 -6.04 8.87
C SER A 107 35.06 -5.31 7.52
N ILE A 108 35.24 -6.05 6.42
CA ILE A 108 35.37 -5.46 5.07
C ILE A 108 34.04 -5.47 4.31
N VAL A 109 33.18 -6.48 4.51
CA VAL A 109 31.82 -6.49 3.94
C VAL A 109 30.88 -5.52 4.69
N GLY A 110 31.20 -5.17 5.93
CA GLY A 110 30.46 -4.20 6.75
C GLY A 110 30.72 -2.72 6.44
N MET A 111 31.66 -2.38 5.55
CA MET A 111 31.93 -0.98 5.16
C MET A 111 31.23 -0.55 3.86
N GLY A 112 30.57 -1.46 3.14
CA GLY A 112 29.90 -1.17 1.87
C GLY A 112 28.41 -1.50 1.81
N ALA A 113 27.89 -2.26 2.78
CA ALA A 113 26.46 -2.45 2.95
C ALA A 113 26.00 -1.54 4.07
N GLY A 114 25.75 -0.27 3.74
CA GLY A 114 24.93 0.57 4.59
C GLY A 114 23.64 -0.20 4.85
N VAL A 115 23.44 -0.62 6.11
CA VAL A 115 22.11 -0.65 6.68
C VAL A 115 21.58 0.73 6.36
N GLY A 116 20.67 0.81 5.40
CA GLY A 116 20.15 2.09 4.93
C GLY A 116 19.54 2.80 6.11
N GLU A 117 20.29 3.73 6.71
CA GLU A 117 19.69 4.85 7.40
C GLU A 117 18.70 5.43 6.39
N SER A 118 17.42 5.35 6.71
CA SER A 118 16.41 5.91 5.82
C SER A 118 16.74 7.39 5.68
N ASN A 119 17.20 7.78 4.49
CA ASN A 119 17.49 9.17 4.13
C ASN A 119 16.20 10.02 4.07
N VAL A 120 15.09 9.52 4.61
CA VAL A 120 13.79 10.18 4.67
C VAL A 120 13.83 11.18 5.81
N LYS A 121 14.11 12.43 5.46
CA LYS A 121 14.14 13.55 6.42
C LYS A 121 12.74 13.92 6.95
N ARG A 122 11.68 13.65 6.18
CA ARG A 122 10.26 13.85 6.50
C ARG A 122 9.37 13.30 5.38
N GLY A 123 8.09 13.01 5.68
CA GLY A 123 7.09 12.60 4.69
C GLY A 123 6.81 11.09 4.73
N ALA A 124 6.19 10.57 3.67
CA ALA A 124 5.87 9.14 3.57
C ALA A 124 7.13 8.33 3.23
N GLU A 125 7.35 7.25 3.98
CA GLU A 125 8.39 6.27 3.73
C GLU A 125 7.76 4.98 3.22
N VAL A 126 8.34 4.41 2.16
CA VAL A 126 7.97 3.09 1.67
C VAL A 126 8.84 2.06 2.38
N VAL A 127 8.20 1.18 3.14
CA VAL A 127 8.86 0.12 3.89
C VAL A 127 8.40 -1.26 3.41
N ASP A 128 9.21 -2.28 3.65
CA ASP A 128 8.79 -3.66 3.39
C ASP A 128 7.68 -4.08 4.35
N ALA A 129 6.71 -4.83 3.85
CA ALA A 129 5.55 -5.27 4.64
C ALA A 129 5.95 -6.09 5.88
N ARG A 130 7.08 -6.81 5.85
CA ARG A 130 7.60 -7.58 6.99
C ARG A 130 8.09 -6.70 8.13
N THR A 131 8.49 -5.47 7.82
CA THR A 131 8.97 -4.50 8.81
C THR A 131 7.83 -3.85 9.57
N ILE A 132 6.60 -3.88 9.03
CA ILE A 132 5.38 -3.30 9.65
C ILE A 132 4.69 -4.31 10.62
N GLU A 133 5.25 -5.49 10.86
CA GLU A 133 4.68 -6.50 11.77
C GLU A 133 4.77 -6.08 13.24
N GLU A 134 3.87 -5.20 13.69
CA GLU A 134 3.89 -4.65 15.05
C GLU A 134 2.87 -5.27 16.02
N ALA A 135 2.10 -6.29 15.63
CA ALA A 135 1.05 -6.80 16.52
C ALA A 135 0.94 -8.34 16.54
N ALA A 136 1.34 -8.95 17.65
CA ALA A 136 1.09 -10.36 17.96
C ALA A 136 -0.31 -10.58 18.59
N ALA A 137 -1.32 -9.78 18.22
CA ALA A 137 -2.66 -9.94 18.77
C ALA A 137 -3.45 -11.01 17.99
N PRO A 138 -4.25 -11.84 18.66
CA PRO A 138 -5.11 -12.80 17.97
C PRO A 138 -6.14 -12.06 17.10
N LEU A 139 -6.43 -12.62 15.93
CA LEU A 139 -7.48 -12.15 15.01
C LEU A 139 -7.32 -10.69 14.54
N ILE A 140 -6.12 -10.26 14.12
CA ILE A 140 -5.93 -8.93 13.50
C ILE A 140 -6.43 -8.90 12.05
N VAL A 141 -7.08 -7.80 11.65
CA VAL A 141 -7.47 -7.55 10.27
C VAL A 141 -6.22 -7.43 9.39
N LYS A 142 -6.21 -8.12 8.26
CA LYS A 142 -5.09 -8.11 7.31
C LYS A 142 -5.52 -7.58 5.96
N ILE A 143 -4.69 -6.73 5.36
CA ILE A 143 -4.83 -6.30 3.97
C ILE A 143 -3.58 -6.80 3.23
N GLY A 144 -3.76 -7.81 2.36
CA GLY A 144 -2.63 -8.53 1.78
C GLY A 144 -1.80 -9.21 2.85
N ARG A 145 -0.52 -8.84 2.96
CA ARG A 145 0.41 -9.35 3.99
C ARG A 145 0.55 -8.43 5.21
N VAL A 146 -0.07 -7.26 5.17
CA VAL A 146 0.07 -6.23 6.22
C VAL A 146 -1.01 -6.42 7.27
N GLN A 147 -0.59 -6.45 8.53
CA GLN A 147 -1.50 -6.44 9.68
C GLN A 147 -1.89 -5.00 10.00
N ILE A 148 -3.19 -4.77 10.15
CA ILE A 148 -3.70 -3.44 10.46
C ILE A 148 -3.71 -3.26 11.97
N ASN A 149 -3.12 -2.16 12.45
CA ASN A 149 -3.16 -1.83 13.87
C ASN A 149 -4.64 -1.64 14.31
N PRO A 150 -5.12 -2.33 15.36
CA PRO A 150 -6.49 -2.19 15.83
C PRO A 150 -6.91 -0.74 16.14
N LYS A 151 -5.95 0.14 16.47
CA LYS A 151 -6.20 1.57 16.72
C LYS A 151 -6.63 2.36 15.48
N VAL A 152 -6.30 1.88 14.27
CA VAL A 152 -6.67 2.55 13.02
C VAL A 152 -7.93 1.96 12.38
N GLU A 153 -8.37 0.77 12.80
CA GLU A 153 -9.64 0.19 12.34
C GLU A 153 -10.86 1.14 12.42
N PRO A 154 -11.08 1.92 13.51
CA PRO A 154 -12.22 2.85 13.57
C PRO A 154 -12.05 4.11 12.71
N GLN A 155 -10.89 4.33 12.09
CA GLN A 155 -10.62 5.50 11.24
C GLN A 155 -11.11 5.33 9.79
N HIS A 156 -11.78 4.20 9.51
CA HIS A 156 -12.30 3.81 8.20
C HIS A 156 -11.21 3.47 7.18
N PHE A 157 -11.60 2.77 6.11
CA PHE A 157 -10.72 2.37 5.02
C PHE A 157 -11.29 2.84 3.69
N LEU A 158 -10.44 3.45 2.86
CA LEU A 158 -10.75 3.71 1.46
C LEU A 158 -9.98 2.71 0.58
N ILE A 159 -10.69 1.74 0.00
CA ILE A 159 -10.10 0.75 -0.90
C ILE A 159 -10.37 1.16 -2.35
N THR A 160 -9.34 1.68 -3.03
CA THR A 160 -9.41 2.12 -4.43
C THR A 160 -8.65 1.18 -5.37
N GLY A 161 -9.09 1.08 -6.62
CA GLY A 161 -8.44 0.26 -7.65
C GLY A 161 -9.36 -0.04 -8.83
N THR A 162 -8.79 -0.44 -9.97
CA THR A 162 -9.53 -0.85 -11.17
C THR A 162 -10.33 -2.14 -10.95
N THR A 163 -11.23 -2.47 -11.87
CA THR A 163 -11.89 -3.78 -11.90
C THR A 163 -10.85 -4.88 -12.03
N GLY A 164 -10.95 -5.93 -11.20
CA GLY A 164 -9.96 -7.02 -11.17
C GLY A 164 -8.74 -6.78 -10.28
N ALA A 165 -8.54 -5.58 -9.71
CA ALA A 165 -7.39 -5.27 -8.84
C ALA A 165 -7.42 -5.98 -7.45
N GLY A 166 -8.45 -6.78 -7.16
CA GLY A 166 -8.54 -7.54 -5.91
C GLY A 166 -9.25 -6.83 -4.75
N LYS A 167 -9.94 -5.70 -4.96
CA LYS A 167 -10.70 -4.99 -3.92
C LYS A 167 -11.63 -5.90 -3.12
N THR A 168 -12.41 -6.73 -3.81
CA THR A 168 -13.32 -7.72 -3.22
C THR A 168 -12.58 -8.75 -2.37
N GLN A 169 -11.38 -9.18 -2.78
CA GLN A 169 -10.57 -10.13 -2.01
C GLN A 169 -10.01 -9.50 -0.73
N ALA A 170 -9.66 -8.22 -0.76
CA ALA A 170 -9.28 -7.48 0.45
C ALA A 170 -10.45 -7.43 1.45
N ILE A 171 -11.66 -7.10 0.97
CA ILE A 171 -12.87 -7.07 1.81
C ILE A 171 -13.18 -8.46 2.38
N HIS A 172 -13.06 -9.53 1.58
CA HIS A 172 -13.25 -10.91 2.07
C HIS A 172 -12.33 -11.23 3.26
N GLY A 173 -11.03 -10.90 3.15
CA GLY A 173 -10.08 -11.14 4.25
C GLY A 173 -10.40 -10.36 5.52
N MET A 174 -10.95 -9.14 5.37
CA MET A 174 -11.46 -8.36 6.50
C MET A 174 -12.69 -9.03 7.13
N LEU A 175 -13.67 -9.41 6.32
CA LEU A 175 -14.90 -10.07 6.78
C LEU A 175 -14.64 -11.39 7.49
N ASP A 176 -13.70 -12.20 7.01
CA ASP A 176 -13.30 -13.46 7.67
C ASP A 176 -12.76 -13.20 9.08
N THR A 177 -12.06 -12.10 9.27
CA THR A 177 -11.53 -11.71 10.58
C THR A 177 -12.64 -11.20 11.49
N ILE A 178 -13.50 -10.32 10.98
CA ILE A 178 -14.68 -9.79 11.70
C ILE A 178 -15.60 -10.94 12.13
N ARG A 179 -15.82 -11.92 11.26
CA ARG A 179 -16.61 -13.13 11.56
C ARG A 179 -16.01 -13.93 12.71
N ARG A 180 -14.69 -14.16 12.70
CA ARG A 180 -13.99 -14.85 13.80
C ARG A 180 -14.00 -14.06 15.11
N ARG A 181 -14.14 -12.73 15.03
CA ARG A 181 -14.31 -11.85 16.20
C ARG A 181 -15.76 -11.77 16.68
N GLU A 182 -16.70 -12.43 16.00
CA GLU A 182 -18.14 -12.39 16.31
C GLU A 182 -18.72 -10.96 16.35
N GLN A 183 -18.17 -10.08 15.52
CA GLN A 183 -18.62 -8.69 15.43
C GLN A 183 -19.76 -8.53 14.42
N PRO A 184 -20.76 -7.68 14.71
CA PRO A 184 -21.82 -7.37 13.76
C PRO A 184 -21.27 -6.57 12.58
N VAL A 185 -21.82 -6.81 11.40
CA VAL A 185 -21.45 -6.11 10.17
C VAL A 185 -22.69 -5.79 9.35
N ILE A 186 -22.71 -4.60 8.75
CA ILE A 186 -23.70 -4.19 7.75
C ILE A 186 -22.97 -4.19 6.40
N VAL A 187 -23.50 -4.92 5.42
CA VAL A 187 -22.88 -5.07 4.11
C VAL A 187 -23.86 -4.64 3.02
N ALA A 188 -23.48 -3.62 2.25
CA ALA A 188 -24.17 -3.27 1.01
C ALA A 188 -23.73 -4.27 -0.09
N ASP A 189 -24.50 -5.34 -0.26
CA ASP A 189 -24.15 -6.46 -1.12
C ASP A 189 -24.86 -6.42 -2.48
N VAL A 190 -24.22 -5.77 -3.45
CA VAL A 190 -24.69 -5.79 -4.83
C VAL A 190 -24.41 -7.18 -5.43
N GLY A 191 -25.47 -7.97 -5.63
CA GLY A 191 -25.40 -9.30 -6.26
C GLY A 191 -25.39 -10.49 -5.28
N GLY A 192 -25.49 -10.25 -3.97
CA GLY A 192 -25.67 -11.33 -2.98
C GLY A 192 -24.43 -12.20 -2.73
N VAL A 193 -23.24 -11.73 -3.13
CA VAL A 193 -22.00 -12.51 -3.02
C VAL A 193 -21.58 -12.68 -1.56
N TYR A 194 -21.71 -11.62 -0.75
CA TYR A 194 -21.37 -11.68 0.67
C TYR A 194 -22.44 -12.45 1.45
N LEU A 195 -23.72 -12.22 1.14
CA LEU A 195 -24.85 -12.94 1.71
C LEU A 195 -24.67 -14.45 1.52
N SER A 196 -24.32 -14.91 0.32
CA SER A 196 -24.15 -16.34 0.02
C SER A 196 -23.03 -17.03 0.82
N LYS A 197 -22.06 -16.27 1.32
CA LYS A 197 -20.85 -16.81 1.96
C LYS A 197 -20.84 -16.66 3.48
N TRP A 198 -21.32 -15.52 4.00
CA TRP A 198 -21.21 -15.18 5.42
C TRP A 198 -22.55 -15.15 6.16
N ALA A 199 -23.68 -15.06 5.46
CA ALA A 199 -24.97 -15.06 6.14
C ALA A 199 -25.25 -16.41 6.81
N ASN A 200 -25.93 -16.35 7.94
CA ASN A 200 -26.37 -17.49 8.74
C ASN A 200 -27.85 -17.29 9.15
N GLY A 201 -28.40 -18.20 9.94
CA GLY A 201 -29.80 -18.15 10.38
C GLY A 201 -30.19 -16.88 11.15
N ASP A 202 -29.24 -16.18 11.77
CA ASP A 202 -29.47 -14.96 12.55
C ASP A 202 -29.21 -13.67 11.74
N SER A 203 -28.92 -13.81 10.45
CA SER A 203 -28.61 -12.67 9.59
C SER A 203 -29.87 -12.01 9.06
N PHE A 204 -29.99 -10.68 9.23
CA PHE A 204 -31.08 -9.90 8.65
C PHE A 204 -30.77 -9.50 7.22
N ILE A 205 -31.78 -9.59 6.35
CA ILE A 205 -31.72 -9.17 4.95
C ILE A 205 -32.66 -7.97 4.80
N LEU A 206 -32.17 -6.91 4.17
CA LEU A 206 -32.97 -5.74 3.79
C LEU A 206 -33.00 -5.65 2.26
N ASN A 207 -33.97 -6.33 1.66
CA ASN A 207 -34.23 -6.37 0.24
C ASN A 207 -35.73 -6.65 0.00
N PRO A 208 -36.54 -5.66 -0.44
CA PRO A 208 -37.99 -5.82 -0.60
C PRO A 208 -38.40 -6.86 -1.66
N PHE A 209 -37.46 -7.35 -2.47
CA PHE A 209 -37.69 -8.38 -3.50
C PHE A 209 -37.23 -9.78 -3.06
N ASP A 210 -36.64 -9.93 -1.88
CA ASP A 210 -36.25 -11.23 -1.31
C ASP A 210 -37.32 -11.70 -0.32
N ALA A 211 -37.74 -12.97 -0.43
CA ALA A 211 -38.74 -13.55 0.48
C ALA A 211 -38.27 -13.62 1.95
N ARG A 212 -36.96 -13.49 2.20
CA ARG A 212 -36.32 -13.50 3.52
C ARG A 212 -36.13 -12.10 4.11
N ASP A 213 -36.67 -11.06 3.45
CA ASP A 213 -36.59 -9.69 3.94
C ASP A 213 -37.07 -9.57 5.39
N ALA A 214 -36.40 -8.72 6.16
CA ALA A 214 -36.74 -8.49 7.56
C ALA A 214 -38.08 -7.73 7.73
N GLY A 215 -38.68 -7.20 6.67
CA GLY A 215 -39.92 -6.44 6.72
C GLY A 215 -39.74 -5.09 7.41
N TRP A 216 -38.65 -4.38 7.10
CA TRP A 216 -38.33 -3.13 7.78
C TRP A 216 -39.40 -2.06 7.52
N ASN A 217 -39.80 -1.39 8.60
CA ASN A 217 -40.76 -0.30 8.57
C ASN A 217 -40.11 0.95 9.21
N PRO A 218 -39.94 2.08 8.49
CA PRO A 218 -39.25 3.27 9.00
C PRO A 218 -39.82 3.84 10.28
N PHE A 219 -41.11 3.62 10.56
CA PHE A 219 -41.75 4.10 11.78
C PHE A 219 -41.15 3.47 13.06
N VAL A 220 -40.52 2.29 12.96
CA VAL A 220 -39.89 1.61 14.11
C VAL A 220 -38.59 2.29 14.58
N GLU A 221 -38.01 3.17 13.76
CA GLU A 221 -36.81 3.94 14.11
C GLU A 221 -37.13 5.21 14.93
N ILE A 222 -38.40 5.64 14.94
CA ILE A 222 -38.82 6.90 15.54
C ILE A 222 -38.99 6.71 17.06
N LYS A 223 -38.13 7.38 17.84
CA LYS A 223 -38.24 7.42 19.31
C LYS A 223 -38.73 8.77 19.80
N ARG A 224 -38.44 9.84 19.05
CA ARG A 224 -38.84 11.22 19.33
C ARG A 224 -39.22 11.92 18.03
N GLU A 225 -39.97 13.01 18.13
CA GLU A 225 -40.47 13.76 16.96
C GLU A 225 -39.35 14.21 16.00
N TYR A 226 -38.19 14.62 16.51
CA TYR A 226 -37.06 15.02 15.66
C TYR A 226 -36.45 13.86 14.85
N ASP A 227 -36.77 12.60 15.17
CA ASP A 227 -36.31 11.45 14.37
C ASP A 227 -37.03 11.43 13.01
N CYS A 228 -38.22 12.02 12.90
CA CYS A 228 -38.93 12.18 11.64
C CYS A 228 -38.13 13.05 10.65
N ASP A 229 -37.55 14.15 11.12
CA ASP A 229 -36.70 15.02 10.30
C ASP A 229 -35.43 14.29 9.85
N ARG A 230 -34.86 13.45 10.72
CA ARG A 230 -33.68 12.64 10.39
C ARG A 230 -34.00 11.58 9.34
N LEU A 231 -35.14 10.89 9.47
CA LEU A 231 -35.60 9.93 8.48
C LEU A 231 -35.94 10.59 7.15
N ALA A 232 -36.55 11.77 7.16
CA ALA A 232 -36.82 12.53 5.94
C ALA A 232 -35.51 12.89 5.20
N LYS A 233 -34.47 13.31 5.92
CA LYS A 233 -33.13 13.57 5.35
C LYS A 233 -32.42 12.32 4.85
N ALA A 234 -32.61 11.18 5.51
CA ALA A 234 -32.07 9.91 5.06
C ALA A 234 -32.78 9.41 3.78
N ALA A 235 -34.10 9.62 3.67
CA ALA A 235 -34.90 9.25 2.52
C ALA A 235 -34.68 10.17 1.31
N ILE A 236 -34.55 11.48 1.54
CA ILE A 236 -34.37 12.50 0.51
C ILE A 236 -33.02 13.20 0.78
N PRO A 237 -31.92 12.76 0.16
CA PRO A 237 -30.59 13.32 0.38
C PRO A 237 -30.51 14.81 0.02
N ASP A 238 -29.56 15.52 0.63
CA ASP A 238 -29.29 16.91 0.30
C ASP A 238 -28.80 17.02 -1.16
N ALA A 239 -29.29 18.04 -1.88
CA ALA A 239 -28.85 18.38 -3.23
C ALA A 239 -28.07 19.70 -3.25
N GLU A 240 -27.25 19.89 -4.27
CA GLU A 240 -26.50 21.12 -4.50
C GLU A 240 -27.21 22.03 -5.52
N GLY A 241 -26.95 23.34 -5.44
CA GLY A 241 -27.47 24.33 -6.40
C GLY A 241 -28.98 24.55 -6.31
N GLU A 242 -29.64 24.77 -7.45
CA GLU A 242 -31.08 25.08 -7.51
C GLU A 242 -31.97 23.94 -6.97
N SER A 243 -31.48 22.69 -6.98
CA SER A 243 -32.21 21.53 -6.46
C SER A 243 -32.26 21.52 -4.93
N GLN A 244 -31.36 22.21 -4.24
CA GLN A 244 -31.29 22.26 -2.77
C GLN A 244 -32.61 22.73 -2.15
N GLN A 245 -33.22 23.77 -2.72
CA GLN A 245 -34.47 24.33 -2.21
C GLN A 245 -35.63 23.34 -2.35
N TRP A 246 -35.70 22.62 -3.47
CA TRP A 246 -36.76 21.64 -3.73
C TRP A 246 -36.61 20.40 -2.83
N ASN A 247 -35.38 19.93 -2.62
CA ASN A 247 -35.09 18.86 -1.66
C ASN A 247 -35.48 19.27 -0.24
N PHE A 248 -35.20 20.51 0.16
CA PHE A 248 -35.61 21.02 1.47
C PHE A 248 -37.15 21.02 1.63
N TYR A 249 -37.91 21.47 0.63
CA TYR A 249 -39.38 21.40 0.70
C TYR A 249 -39.89 19.96 0.74
N ALA A 250 -39.26 19.05 0.00
CA ALA A 250 -39.64 17.65 -0.04
C ALA A 250 -39.35 16.97 1.32
N GLN A 251 -38.19 17.22 1.92
CA GLN A 251 -37.85 16.78 3.27
C GLN A 251 -38.85 17.30 4.31
N ASN A 252 -39.24 18.58 4.25
CA ASN A 252 -40.20 19.17 5.19
C ASN A 252 -41.60 18.56 5.04
N LEU A 253 -42.07 18.38 3.80
CA LEU A 253 -43.35 17.75 3.52
C LEU A 253 -43.37 16.30 4.02
N PHE A 254 -42.32 15.53 3.67
CA PHE A 254 -42.17 14.15 4.08
C PHE A 254 -42.13 14.01 5.61
N SER A 255 -41.32 14.84 6.29
CA SER A 255 -41.23 14.85 7.76
C SER A 255 -42.57 15.21 8.42
N ALA A 256 -43.29 16.21 7.89
CA ALA A 256 -44.58 16.62 8.43
C ALA A 256 -45.61 15.48 8.34
N VAL A 257 -45.73 14.83 7.18
CA VAL A 257 -46.65 13.69 7.00
C VAL A 257 -46.24 12.51 7.87
N LEU A 258 -44.94 12.16 7.89
CA LEU A 258 -44.40 11.09 8.73
C LEU A 258 -44.70 11.31 10.21
N THR A 259 -44.47 12.54 10.70
CA THR A 259 -44.75 12.93 12.09
C THR A 259 -46.23 12.77 12.43
N GLN A 260 -47.12 13.16 11.52
CA GLN A 260 -48.55 13.10 11.73
C GLN A 260 -49.08 11.66 11.73
N LEU A 261 -48.57 10.81 10.84
CA LEU A 261 -48.86 9.38 10.84
C LEU A 261 -48.34 8.71 12.12
N TRP A 262 -47.12 9.06 12.55
CA TRP A 262 -46.52 8.51 13.77
C TRP A 262 -47.33 8.91 15.02
N LYS A 263 -47.69 10.19 15.18
CA LYS A 263 -48.50 10.70 16.30
C LYS A 263 -49.91 10.11 16.37
N ARG A 264 -50.44 9.60 15.26
CA ARG A 264 -51.77 8.99 15.16
C ARG A 264 -51.74 7.46 15.20
N ASP A 265 -50.57 6.86 15.47
CA ASP A 265 -50.35 5.41 15.45
C ASP A 265 -50.71 4.75 14.10
N GLN A 266 -50.60 5.48 12.99
CA GLN A 266 -50.85 5.01 11.63
C GLN A 266 -49.54 4.70 10.90
N TRP A 267 -48.81 3.69 11.38
CA TRP A 267 -47.45 3.37 10.93
C TRP A 267 -47.40 2.58 9.62
N SER A 268 -47.90 3.19 8.55
CA SER A 268 -48.01 2.60 7.21
C SER A 268 -47.11 3.34 6.22
N PRO A 269 -45.99 2.73 5.77
CA PRO A 269 -45.14 3.31 4.72
C PRO A 269 -45.91 3.52 3.41
N ARG A 270 -46.87 2.64 3.10
CA ARG A 270 -47.77 2.80 1.95
C ARG A 270 -48.58 4.09 2.04
N GLU A 271 -49.12 4.37 3.22
CA GLU A 271 -49.94 5.56 3.44
C GLU A 271 -49.10 6.83 3.41
N LEU A 272 -47.90 6.80 4.00
CA LEU A 272 -46.92 7.87 3.88
C LEU A 272 -46.65 8.22 2.41
N VAL A 273 -46.33 7.21 1.60
CA VAL A 273 -46.08 7.39 0.16
C VAL A 273 -47.32 7.92 -0.56
N ARG A 274 -48.51 7.38 -0.28
CA ARG A 274 -49.76 7.85 -0.89
C ARG A 274 -50.03 9.33 -0.57
N LEU A 275 -49.93 9.72 0.70
CA LEU A 275 -50.17 11.09 1.15
C LEU A 275 -49.18 12.08 0.53
N VAL A 276 -47.90 11.72 0.53
CA VAL A 276 -46.85 12.59 -0.04
C VAL A 276 -47.02 12.71 -1.55
N MET A 277 -47.22 11.60 -2.28
CA MET A 277 -47.10 11.58 -3.73
C MET A 277 -48.41 11.74 -4.51
N SER A 278 -49.55 11.30 -3.95
CA SER A 278 -50.77 11.09 -4.74
C SER A 278 -52.06 11.58 -4.10
N ALA A 279 -52.05 11.98 -2.83
CA ALA A 279 -53.25 12.50 -2.18
C ALA A 279 -53.72 13.80 -2.83
N GLU A 280 -55.04 14.02 -2.80
CA GLU A 280 -55.62 15.29 -3.20
C GLU A 280 -55.08 16.42 -2.31
N THR A 281 -54.91 17.62 -2.87
CA THR A 281 -54.33 18.76 -2.15
C THR A 281 -55.12 19.09 -0.88
N SER A 282 -56.45 18.98 -0.93
CA SER A 282 -57.34 19.20 0.20
C SER A 282 -57.16 18.16 1.32
N GLU A 283 -56.98 16.89 0.96
CA GLU A 283 -56.68 15.81 1.91
C GLU A 283 -55.33 16.07 2.57
N LEU A 284 -54.29 16.33 1.77
CA LEU A 284 -52.95 16.60 2.28
C LEU A 284 -52.94 17.83 3.21
N ALA A 285 -53.68 18.88 2.88
CA ALA A 285 -53.79 20.10 3.67
C ALA A 285 -54.27 19.83 5.10
N GLU A 286 -55.23 18.91 5.29
CA GLU A 286 -55.68 18.51 6.63
C GLU A 286 -54.61 17.73 7.39
N TRP A 287 -53.80 16.92 6.69
CA TRP A 287 -52.68 16.21 7.31
C TRP A 287 -51.57 17.14 7.79
N VAL A 288 -51.19 18.14 6.97
CA VAL A 288 -50.08 19.05 7.29
C VAL A 288 -50.51 20.33 8.03
N LYS A 289 -51.78 20.43 8.40
CA LYS A 289 -52.33 21.59 9.12
C LYS A 289 -51.58 21.86 10.42
N GLY A 290 -51.19 23.13 10.62
CA GLY A 290 -50.43 23.55 11.79
C GLY A 290 -48.95 23.14 11.77
N THR A 291 -48.45 22.59 10.67
CA THR A 291 -47.03 22.30 10.47
C THR A 291 -46.37 23.32 9.53
N ALA A 292 -45.03 23.33 9.48
CA ALA A 292 -44.28 24.16 8.54
C ALA A 292 -44.55 23.82 7.05
N ALA A 293 -45.08 22.62 6.76
CA ALA A 293 -45.44 22.19 5.41
C ALA A 293 -46.84 22.66 4.97
N ALA A 294 -47.65 23.25 5.85
CA ALA A 294 -49.01 23.69 5.53
C ALA A 294 -49.10 24.61 4.28
N PRO A 295 -48.18 25.58 4.06
CA PRO A 295 -48.22 26.42 2.86
C PRO A 295 -47.99 25.64 1.56
N LEU A 296 -47.32 24.48 1.59
CA LEU A 296 -47.11 23.66 0.40
C LEU A 296 -48.41 23.01 -0.08
N ALA A 297 -49.37 22.76 0.82
CA ALA A 297 -50.64 22.11 0.51
C ALA A 297 -51.79 23.10 0.28
N SER A 298 -51.52 24.38 0.00
CA SER A 298 -52.57 25.35 -0.35
C SER A 298 -52.94 25.27 -1.84
N GLU A 299 -54.21 25.53 -2.16
CA GLU A 299 -54.71 25.56 -3.55
C GLU A 299 -53.96 26.57 -4.43
N SER A 300 -53.45 27.66 -3.86
CA SER A 300 -52.65 28.65 -4.59
C SER A 300 -51.27 28.15 -5.04
N ASN A 301 -50.77 27.06 -4.44
CA ASN A 301 -49.38 26.62 -4.54
C ASN A 301 -49.21 25.28 -5.27
N GLU A 302 -50.19 24.87 -6.09
CA GLU A 302 -50.20 23.59 -6.80
C GLU A 302 -48.90 23.30 -7.58
N ARG A 303 -48.32 24.29 -8.26
CA ARG A 303 -47.06 24.11 -9.00
C ARG A 303 -45.89 23.80 -8.08
N MET A 304 -45.82 24.47 -6.93
CA MET A 304 -44.79 24.26 -5.93
C MET A 304 -44.92 22.86 -5.30
N LEU A 305 -46.16 22.45 -5.00
CA LEU A 305 -46.45 21.11 -4.51
C LEU A 305 -46.06 20.03 -5.53
N ALA A 306 -46.39 20.23 -6.81
CA ALA A 306 -46.02 19.30 -7.88
C ALA A 306 -44.50 19.13 -8.00
N SER A 307 -43.74 20.23 -7.99
CA SER A 307 -42.27 20.17 -7.98
C SER A 307 -41.72 19.45 -6.74
N THR A 308 -42.30 19.72 -5.57
CA THR A 308 -41.91 19.07 -4.30
C THR A 308 -42.15 17.56 -4.34
N ARG A 309 -43.31 17.14 -4.86
CA ARG A 309 -43.68 15.73 -5.05
C ARG A 309 -42.76 15.03 -6.04
N SER A 310 -42.36 15.71 -7.11
CA SER A 310 -41.40 15.18 -8.08
C SER A 310 -40.09 14.79 -7.39
N ILE A 311 -39.58 15.59 -6.45
CA ILE A 311 -38.38 15.25 -5.69
C ILE A 311 -38.63 14.09 -4.73
N ALA A 312 -39.75 14.10 -4.01
CA ALA A 312 -40.09 13.04 -3.06
C ALA A 312 -40.35 11.67 -3.70
N SER A 313 -40.53 11.62 -5.03
CA SER A 313 -40.78 10.40 -5.81
C SER A 313 -39.52 9.70 -6.33
N LEU A 314 -38.36 10.36 -6.23
CA LEU A 314 -37.05 9.85 -6.66
C LEU A 314 -36.40 8.98 -5.59
#